data_AF-D0MFD4-F1
#
_entry.id   AF-D0MFD4-F1
#
_cell.length_a   1.000
_cell.length_b   1.000
_cell.length_c   1.000
_cell.angle_alpha   90.00
_cell.angle_beta   90.00
_cell.angle_gamma   90.00
#
_symmetry.space_group_name_H-M   'P 1'
#
loop_
_entity.id
_entity.type
_entity.pdbx_description
1 polymer ?
#
loop_
_entity_poly.entity_id
_entity_poly.type
_entity_poly.pdbx_seq_one_letter_code
_entity_poly.pdbx_strand_id
1 'polypeptide(L)' 'MVRRLVAVLLLADGLITVVWGPGFLRWQRRWMPAWYRPVLDGLLRWPEWLLRLGAALEAGLGWWLWKRSA' A
#
# COMPACT_ATOMS: atom_id res chain seq x y z
N MET A 1 -11.27 18.27 -1.46
CA MET A 1 -10.21 17.98 -0.48
C MET A 1 -10.07 16.49 -0.17
N VAL A 2 -11.12 15.78 0.25
CA VAL A 2 -11.07 14.34 0.60
C VAL A 2 -10.47 13.46 -0.50
N ARG A 3 -10.83 13.67 -1.78
CA ARG A 3 -10.29 12.90 -2.91
C ARG A 3 -8.78 13.04 -3.12
N ARG A 4 -8.22 14.24 -2.90
CA ARG A 4 -6.76 14.45 -2.97
C ARG A 4 -6.05 13.74 -1.82
N LEU A 5 -6.64 13.76 -0.63
CA LEU A 5 -6.07 13.09 0.54
C LEU A 5 -6.00 11.57 0.35
N VAL A 6 -7.08 10.96 -0.16
CA VAL A 6 -7.13 9.53 -0.49
C VAL A 6 -6.12 9.19 -1.60
N ALA A 7 -6.00 10.04 -2.62
CA ALA A 7 -5.02 9.83 -3.69
C ALA A 7 -3.57 9.87 -3.17
N VAL A 8 -3.23 10.79 -2.26
CA VAL A 8 -1.89 10.84 -1.63
C VAL A 8 -1.64 9.63 -0.77
N LEU A 9 -2.63 9.19 0.02
CA LEU A 9 -2.51 8.01 0.87
C LEU A 9 -2.25 6.75 0.04
N LEU A 10 -3.02 6.52 -1.03
CA LEU A 10 -2.81 5.40 -1.95
C LEU A 10 -1.44 5.46 -2.63
N LEU A 11 -1.02 6.66 -3.05
CA LEU A 11 0.24 6.85 -3.74
C LEU A 11 1.43 6.64 -2.80
N ALA A 12 1.36 7.15 -1.56
CA ALA A 12 2.37 6.94 -0.54
C ALA A 12 2.45 5.46 -0.10
N ASP A 13 1.32 4.83 0.18
CA ASP A 13 1.27 3.42 0.61
C ASP A 13 1.79 2.48 -0.49
N GLY A 14 1.38 2.72 -1.75
CA GLY A 14 1.90 2.00 -2.91
C GLY A 14 3.39 2.22 -3.12
N LEU A 15 3.90 3.45 -3.03
CA LEU A 15 5.32 3.74 -3.22
C LEU A 15 6.19 3.11 -2.12
N ILE A 16 5.74 3.21 -0.87
CA ILE A 16 6.43 2.64 0.28
C ILE A 16 6.46 1.11 0.15
N THR A 17 5.35 0.49 -0.24
CA THR A 17 5.27 -0.96 -0.43
C THR A 17 6.11 -1.45 -1.62
N VAL A 18 6.21 -0.67 -2.71
CA VAL A 18 7.11 -0.99 -3.85
C VAL A 18 8.58 -0.93 -3.45
N VAL A 19 8.98 0.08 -2.68
CA VAL A 19 10.39 0.32 -2.31
C VAL A 19 10.85 -0.61 -1.18
N TRP A 20 10.01 -0.82 -0.16
CA TRP A 20 10.36 -1.57 1.05
C TRP A 20 9.83 -3.01 1.06
N GLY A 21 8.94 -3.36 0.13
CA GLY A 21 8.42 -4.71 -0.05
C GLY A 21 7.87 -5.33 1.24
N PRO A 22 8.15 -6.62 1.53
CA PRO A 22 7.72 -7.29 2.75
C PRO A 22 8.37 -6.73 4.03
N GLY A 23 9.39 -5.86 3.92
CA GLY A 23 9.95 -5.12 5.06
C GLY A 23 8.95 -4.13 5.65
N PHE A 24 8.21 -3.41 4.81
CA PHE A 24 7.19 -2.46 5.24
C PHE A 24 6.02 -3.16 5.93
N LEU A 25 5.50 -4.25 5.35
CA LEU A 25 4.41 -5.03 5.97
C LEU A 25 4.79 -5.59 7.34
N ARG A 26 6.05 -6.04 7.51
CA ARG A 26 6.58 -6.48 8.82
C ARG A 26 6.67 -5.33 9.83
N TRP A 27 7.10 -4.15 9.37
CA TRP A 27 7.13 -2.96 10.21
C TRP A 27 5.72 -2.50 10.59
N GLN A 28 4.79 -2.43 9.63
CA GLN A 28 3.39 -2.07 9.83
C GLN A 28 2.68 -3.04 10.78
N ARG A 29 2.97 -4.36 10.68
CA ARG A 29 2.46 -5.39 11.58
C ARG A 29 2.83 -5.16 13.04
N ARG A 30 3.99 -4.55 13.34
CA ARG A 30 4.39 -4.22 14.72
C ARG A 30 3.49 -3.16 15.36
N TRP A 31 3.01 -2.22 14.56
CA TRP A 31 2.19 -1.10 15.03
C TRP A 31 0.69 -1.38 14.91
N MET A 32 0.28 -2.36 14.10
CA MET A 32 -1.13 -2.67 13.87
C MET A 32 -1.79 -3.51 14.98
N PRO A 33 -3.06 -3.24 15.30
CA PRO A 33 -3.85 -3.97 16.29
C PRO A 33 -4.06 -5.44 15.89
N ALA A 34 -4.30 -6.29 16.89
CA ALA A 34 -4.31 -7.74 16.73
C ALA A 34 -5.32 -8.26 15.68
N TRP A 35 -6.43 -7.56 15.49
CA TRP A 35 -7.45 -7.91 14.50
C TRP A 35 -6.98 -7.72 13.05
N TYR A 36 -6.01 -6.83 12.79
CA TYR A 36 -5.48 -6.54 11.45
C TYR A 36 -4.23 -7.36 11.10
N ARG A 37 -3.53 -7.89 12.11
CA ARG A 37 -2.38 -8.78 11.94
C ARG A 37 -2.63 -10.00 11.03
N PRO A 38 -3.76 -10.74 11.11
CA PRO A 38 -4.00 -11.88 10.22
C PRO A 38 -4.09 -11.48 8.74
N VAL A 39 -4.57 -10.27 8.43
CA VAL A 39 -4.60 -9.74 7.06
C VAL A 39 -3.17 -9.49 6.55
N LEU A 40 -2.34 -8.85 7.39
CA LEU A 40 -0.92 -8.62 7.09
C LEU A 40 -0.12 -9.92 6.98
N ASP A 41 -0.42 -10.92 7.82
CA ASP A 41 0.21 -12.25 7.75
C ASP A 41 -0.20 -13.00 6.48
N GLY A 42 -1.44 -12.82 6.03
CA GLY A 42 -1.91 -13.29 4.73
C GLY A 42 -1.13 -12.65 3.58
N LEU A 43 -0.99 -11.33 3.59
CA LEU A 43 -0.21 -10.58 2.59
C LEU A 43 1.28 -10.96 2.61
N LEU A 44 1.87 -11.18 3.78
CA LEU A 44 3.27 -11.60 3.92
C LEU A 44 3.57 -13.00 3.37
N ARG A 45 2.54 -13.85 3.19
CA ARG A 45 2.70 -15.16 2.52
C ARG A 45 2.77 -15.05 1.00
N TRP A 46 2.38 -13.90 0.44
CA TRP A 46 2.37 -13.71 -1.00
C TRP A 46 3.78 -13.45 -1.54
N PRO A 47 4.06 -13.81 -2.80
CA PRO A 47 5.35 -13.51 -3.41
C PRO A 47 5.61 -12.01 -3.40
N GLU A 48 6.83 -11.59 -3.07
CA GLU A 48 7.21 -10.18 -3.02
C GLU A 48 6.91 -9.44 -4.33
N TRP A 49 7.13 -10.10 -5.47
CA TRP A 49 6.83 -9.52 -6.78
C TRP A 49 5.35 -9.21 -6.97
N LEU A 50 4.46 -10.02 -6.39
CA LEU A 50 3.01 -9.85 -6.46
C LEU A 50 2.54 -8.70 -5.58
N LEU A 51 3.15 -8.54 -4.39
CA LEU A 51 2.94 -7.38 -3.52
C LEU A 51 3.41 -6.08 -4.18
N ARG A 52 4.58 -6.11 -4.82
CA ARG A 52 5.11 -4.96 -5.59
C ARG A 52 4.22 -4.61 -6.78
N LEU A 53 3.67 -5.61 -7.47
CA LEU A 53 2.75 -5.40 -8.59
C LEU A 53 1.43 -4.79 -8.14
N GLY A 54 0.85 -5.30 -7.05
CA GLY A 54 -0.36 -4.73 -6.44
C GLY A 54 -0.13 -3.28 -6.01
N ALA A 55 0.98 -3.02 -5.34
CA ALA A 55 1.37 -1.68 -4.89
C ALA A 55 1.67 -0.72 -6.06
N ALA A 56 2.28 -1.20 -7.14
CA ALA A 56 2.48 -0.42 -8.36
C ALA A 56 1.15 -0.07 -9.04
N LEU A 57 0.18 -0.98 -9.05
CA LEU A 57 -1.17 -0.72 -9.53
C LEU A 57 -1.91 0.28 -8.63
N GLU A 58 -1.79 0.17 -7.30
CA GLU A 58 -2.33 1.15 -6.35
C GLU A 58 -1.72 2.55 -6.54
N ALA A 59 -0.40 2.63 -6.69
CA ALA A 59 0.28 3.90 -6.97
C ALA A 59 -0.16 4.48 -8.32
N GLY A 60 -0.32 3.63 -9.35
CA GLY A 60 -0.84 4.02 -10.66
C GLY A 60 -2.29 4.52 -10.61
N LEU A 61 -3.15 3.85 -9.85
CA LEU A 61 -4.54 4.25 -9.62
C LEU A 61 -4.62 5.56 -8.82
N GLY A 62 -3.79 5.71 -7.78
CA GLY A 62 -3.66 6.94 -6.99
C GLY A 62 -3.22 8.12 -7.86
N TRP A 63 -2.24 7.92 -8.74
CA TRP A 63 -1.78 8.92 -9.71
C TRP A 63 -2.85 9.29 -10.72
N TRP A 64 -3.59 8.30 -11.24
CA TRP A 64 -4.70 8.54 -12.17
C TRP A 64 -5.85 9.30 -11.51
N LEU A 65 -6.22 8.95 -10.29
CA LEU A 65 -7.21 9.67 -9.48
C LEU A 65 -6.75 11.09 -9.14
N TRP A 66 -5.47 11.29 -8.84
CA TRP A 66 -4.88 12.61 -8.65
C TRP A 66 -5.01 13.47 -9.90
N LYS A 67 -4.63 12.95 -11.07
CA LYS A 67 -4.78 13.65 -12.36
C LYS A 67 -6.23 14.00 -12.68
N ARG A 68 -7.20 13.16 -12.28
CA ARG A 68 -8.64 13.45 -12.45
C ARG A 68 -9.21 14.40 -11.38
N SER A 69 -8.49 14.62 -10.28
CA SER A 69 -8.89 15.49 -9.17
C SER A 69 -8.10 16.81 -9.14
N ALA A 70 -7.27 17.05 -10.17
CA ALA A 70 -6.57 18.28 -10.44
C ALA A 70 -7.31 19.04 -11.54
#